data_AF-A0A927H3R6-F1
#
_entry.id   AF-A0A927H3R6-F1
#
_cell.length_a   1.000
_cell.length_b   1.000
_cell.length_c   1.000
_cell.angle_alpha   90.00
_cell.angle_beta   90.00
_cell.angle_gamma   90.00
#
_symmetry.space_group_name_H-M   'P 1'
#
loop_
_entity.id
_entity.type
_entity.pdbx_description
1 polymer ?
#
loop_
_entity_poly.entity_id
_entity_poly.type
_entity_poly.pdbx_seq_one_letter_code
_entity_poly.pdbx_strand_id
1 'polypeptide(L)'
;MMNMQMENFYEVGYLPLLSGILNDLGLRRKIDEHVPVDRQCRTTAGEAVQLLVLDMLSGRNALMNVDKWAAEQDLDQLLRPGLQASWFNDDALGRHLDRLYEADI
;
A
#
# COMPACT_ATOMS: atom_id res chain seq x y z
N MET A 1 16.32 -21.52 -24.67
CA MET A 1 15.28 -20.46 -24.70
C MET A 1 14.88 -20.18 -23.27
N MET A 2 15.00 -18.94 -22.81
CA MET A 2 14.55 -18.55 -21.47
C MET A 2 13.02 -18.52 -21.47
N ASN A 3 12.41 -19.35 -20.64
CA ASN A 3 10.95 -19.47 -20.54
C ASN A 3 10.43 -18.24 -19.79
N MET A 4 9.95 -17.23 -20.51
CA MET A 4 9.34 -16.05 -19.89
C MET A 4 7.94 -16.44 -19.44
N GLN A 5 7.82 -16.82 -18.17
CA GLN A 5 6.53 -17.07 -17.53
C GLN A 5 5.99 -15.71 -17.08
N MET A 6 4.89 -15.25 -17.66
CA MET A 6 4.16 -14.08 -17.15
C MET A 6 3.32 -14.55 -15.96
N GLU A 7 3.73 -14.16 -14.75
CA GLU A 7 3.16 -14.73 -13.52
C GLU A 7 1.83 -14.11 -13.09
N ASN A 8 1.46 -12.90 -13.53
CA ASN A 8 0.15 -12.29 -13.26
C ASN A 8 -0.25 -11.27 -14.34
N PHE A 9 -1.55 -11.16 -14.63
CA PHE A 9 -2.13 -10.13 -15.50
C PHE A 9 -3.01 -9.21 -14.66
N TYR A 10 -2.70 -7.91 -14.68
CA TYR A 10 -3.47 -6.86 -14.01
C TYR A 10 -4.01 -5.88 -15.04
N GLU A 11 -5.21 -5.36 -14.80
CA GLU A 11 -5.73 -4.24 -15.59
C GLU A 11 -4.98 -2.96 -15.19
N VAL A 12 -4.29 -2.34 -16.15
CA VAL A 12 -3.59 -1.08 -15.92
C VAL A 12 -4.61 0.06 -15.99
N GLY A 13 -5.19 0.37 -14.83
CA GLY A 13 -6.10 1.51 -14.64
C GLY A 13 -5.37 2.82 -14.37
N TYR A 14 -6.06 3.76 -13.72
CA TYR A 14 -5.51 5.08 -13.33
C TYR A 14 -4.67 5.05 -12.05
N LEU A 15 -4.74 3.96 -11.26
CA LEU A 15 -4.03 3.86 -9.97
C LEU A 15 -2.50 3.96 -10.07
N PRO A 16 -1.82 3.39 -11.09
CA PRO A 16 -0.36 3.58 -11.24
C PRO A 16 0.03 5.04 -11.47
N LEU A 17 -0.77 5.81 -12.21
CA LEU A 17 -0.55 7.25 -12.40
C LEU A 17 -0.69 7.99 -11.07
N LEU A 18 -1.74 7.70 -10.30
CA LEU A 18 -1.94 8.28 -8.97
C LEU A 18 -0.82 7.90 -8.02
N SER A 19 -0.38 6.63 -8.02
CA SER A 19 0.77 6.18 -7.22
C SER A 19 2.04 6.96 -7.57
N GLY A 20 2.31 7.18 -8.86
CA GLY A 20 3.41 8.03 -9.32
C GLY A 20 3.34 9.44 -8.72
N ILE A 21 2.17 10.07 -8.76
CA ILE A 21 1.95 11.41 -8.18
C ILE A 21 2.20 11.40 -6.66
N LEU A 22 1.72 10.39 -5.93
CA LEU A 22 1.94 10.27 -4.48
C LEU A 22 3.43 10.03 -4.15
N ASN A 23 4.15 9.30 -5.00
CA ASN A 23 5.60 9.11 -4.88
C ASN A 23 6.34 10.44 -5.13
N ASP A 24 5.96 11.23 -6.13
CA ASP A 24 6.55 12.55 -6.42
C ASP A 24 6.33 13.54 -5.27
N LEU A 25 5.16 13.49 -4.62
CA LEU A 25 4.87 14.25 -3.41
C LEU A 25 5.67 13.74 -2.18
N GLY A 26 6.28 12.56 -2.29
CA GLY A 26 7.03 11.92 -1.23
C GLY A 26 6.16 11.45 -0.06
N LEU A 27 4.89 11.09 -0.32
CA LEU A 27 3.92 10.75 0.73
C LEU A 27 4.47 9.68 1.70
N ARG A 28 4.87 8.52 1.18
CA ARG A 28 5.40 7.41 2.01
C ARG A 28 6.60 7.83 2.82
N ARG A 29 7.58 8.47 2.17
CA ARG A 29 8.81 8.93 2.81
C ARG A 29 8.50 9.87 3.98
N LYS A 30 7.61 10.84 3.78
CA LYS A 30 7.22 11.81 4.82
C LYS A 30 6.57 11.10 6.00
N ILE A 31 5.65 10.16 5.76
CA ILE A 31 5.03 9.38 6.85
C ILE A 31 6.09 8.54 7.59
N ASP A 32 6.94 7.82 6.85
CA ASP A 32 7.94 6.92 7.43
C ASP A 32 9.06 7.65 8.18
N GLU A 33 9.29 8.94 7.87
CA GLU A 33 10.20 9.83 8.64
C GLU A 33 9.66 10.13 10.05
N HIS A 34 8.35 10.13 10.23
CA HIS A 34 7.69 10.41 11.51
C HIS A 34 7.22 9.17 12.25
N VAL A 35 6.86 8.11 11.53
CA VAL A 35 6.29 6.89 12.08
C VAL A 35 7.28 5.73 11.88
N PRO A 36 8.03 5.31 12.92
CA PRO A 36 8.93 4.19 12.79
C PRO A 36 8.16 2.90 12.50
N VAL A 37 8.81 1.96 11.82
CA VAL A 37 8.21 0.64 11.49
C VAL A 37 7.94 -0.17 12.76
N ASP A 38 6.73 -0.71 12.90
CA ASP A 38 6.43 -1.73 13.90
C ASP A 38 7.03 -3.07 13.47
N ARG A 39 7.80 -3.71 14.34
CA ARG A 39 8.43 -5.02 14.09
C ARG A 39 7.42 -6.15 13.86
N GLN A 40 6.18 -5.95 14.28
CA GLN A 40 5.08 -6.89 14.04
C GLN A 40 4.47 -6.74 12.64
N CYS A 41 4.73 -5.61 11.97
CA CYS A 41 4.24 -5.34 10.62
C CYS A 41 5.32 -5.68 9.58
N ARG A 42 4.88 -6.14 8.41
CA ARG A 42 5.75 -6.38 7.24
C ARG A 42 5.78 -5.20 6.26
N THR A 43 5.01 -4.18 6.56
CA THR A 43 4.81 -2.95 5.79
C THR A 43 5.16 -1.75 6.64
N THR A 44 5.50 -0.63 6.00
CA THR A 44 5.65 0.66 6.68
C THR A 44 4.30 1.36 6.83
N ALA A 45 4.22 2.36 7.73
CA ALA A 45 3.03 3.17 7.87
C ALA A 45 2.75 3.97 6.57
N GLY A 46 3.79 4.47 5.91
CA GLY A 46 3.69 5.12 4.62
C GLY A 46 3.09 4.21 3.56
N GLU A 47 3.55 2.96 3.46
CA GLU A 47 2.99 1.98 2.52
C GLU A 47 1.50 1.75 2.77
N ALA A 48 1.10 1.59 4.03
CA ALA A 48 -0.31 1.48 4.39
C ALA A 48 -1.11 2.72 3.99
N VAL A 49 -0.61 3.93 4.30
CA VAL A 49 -1.26 5.19 3.94
C VAL A 49 -1.42 5.34 2.44
N GLN A 50 -0.37 5.08 1.65
CA GLN A 50 -0.45 5.19 0.19
C GLN A 50 -1.45 4.17 -0.38
N LEU A 51 -1.47 2.93 0.13
CA LEU A 51 -2.44 1.94 -0.30
C LEU A 51 -3.88 2.37 0.02
N LEU A 52 -4.13 2.89 1.23
CA LEU A 52 -5.44 3.39 1.66
C LEU A 52 -5.91 4.57 0.80
N VAL A 53 -5.01 5.50 0.48
CA VAL A 53 -5.33 6.62 -0.42
C VAL A 53 -5.72 6.11 -1.81
N LEU A 54 -4.98 5.13 -2.35
CA LEU A 54 -5.32 4.54 -3.65
C LEU A 54 -6.66 3.78 -3.61
N ASP A 55 -6.94 3.05 -2.53
CA ASP A 55 -8.23 2.38 -2.31
C ASP A 55 -9.39 3.39 -2.25
N MET A 56 -9.23 4.50 -1.52
CA MET A 56 -10.22 5.60 -1.49
C MET A 56 -10.45 6.20 -2.87
N LEU A 57 -9.37 6.48 -3.60
CA LEU A 57 -9.43 7.06 -4.94
C LEU A 57 -9.96 6.07 -6.00
N SER A 58 -10.01 4.77 -5.67
CA SER A 58 -10.67 3.76 -6.49
C SER A 58 -12.20 3.80 -6.40
N GLY A 59 -12.75 4.61 -5.49
CA GLY A 59 -14.19 4.73 -5.22
C GLY A 59 -14.71 3.79 -4.13
N ARG A 60 -13.83 3.09 -3.42
CA ARG A 60 -14.17 2.22 -2.28
C ARG A 60 -14.14 2.99 -0.96
N ASN A 61 -14.89 2.48 0.03
CA ASN A 61 -14.73 2.90 1.43
C ASN A 61 -13.52 2.16 2.03
N ALA A 62 -12.40 2.87 2.18
CA ALA A 62 -11.06 2.27 2.23
C ALA A 62 -10.63 1.55 3.51
N LEU A 63 -11.56 1.12 4.37
CA LEU A 63 -11.21 0.45 5.64
C LEU A 63 -11.77 -0.96 5.75
N MET A 64 -12.33 -1.51 4.67
CA MET A 64 -12.96 -2.83 4.69
C MET A 64 -12.31 -3.75 3.66
N ASN A 65 -11.72 -4.86 4.13
CA ASN A 65 -11.10 -5.90 3.30
C ASN A 65 -10.05 -5.32 2.33
N VAL A 66 -9.16 -4.47 2.86
CA VAL A 66 -8.09 -3.82 2.08
C VAL A 66 -7.13 -4.85 1.50
N ASP A 67 -6.82 -5.91 2.24
CA ASP A 67 -6.03 -7.06 1.78
C ASP A 67 -6.66 -7.74 0.54
N LYS A 68 -7.99 -7.92 0.52
CA LYS A 68 -8.68 -8.53 -0.64
C LYS A 68 -8.62 -7.62 -1.85
N TRP A 69 -8.81 -6.32 -1.65
CA TRP A 69 -8.68 -5.35 -2.74
C TRP A 69 -7.24 -5.29 -3.27
N ALA A 70 -6.26 -5.27 -2.36
CA ALA A 70 -4.84 -5.26 -2.69
C ALA A 70 -4.41 -6.51 -3.48
N ALA A 71 -5.07 -7.65 -3.28
CA ALA A 71 -4.82 -8.88 -4.03
C ALA A 71 -5.23 -8.78 -5.52
N GLU A 72 -6.10 -7.83 -5.86
CA GLU A 72 -6.53 -7.55 -7.23
C GLU A 72 -5.61 -6.51 -7.92
N GLN A 73 -4.66 -5.92 -7.19
CA GLN A 73 -3.78 -4.87 -7.69
C GLN A 73 -2.36 -5.36 -7.96
N ASP A 74 -1.66 -4.67 -8.86
CA ASP A 74 -0.22 -4.81 -9.05
C ASP A 74 0.54 -4.03 -7.94
N LEU A 75 0.72 -4.65 -6.77
CA LEU A 75 1.39 -4.01 -5.63
C LEU A 75 2.87 -3.68 -5.91
N ASP A 76 3.50 -4.43 -6.80
CA ASP A 76 4.88 -4.19 -7.21
C ASP A 76 4.98 -2.85 -7.96
N GLN A 77 4.01 -2.59 -8.84
CA GLN A 77 3.87 -1.31 -9.54
C GLN A 77 3.38 -0.18 -8.61
N LEU A 78 2.41 -0.46 -7.73
CA LEU A 78 1.78 0.58 -6.92
C LEU A 78 2.62 1.03 -5.73
N LEU A 79 3.49 0.18 -5.19
CA LEU A 79 4.22 0.46 -3.95
C LEU A 79 5.69 0.07 -4.01
N ARG A 80 5.99 -1.23 -4.06
CA ARG A 80 7.36 -1.77 -4.22
C ARG A 80 7.34 -3.28 -4.49
N PRO A 81 8.42 -3.82 -5.08
CA PRO A 81 8.54 -5.26 -5.33
C PRO A 81 8.41 -6.14 -4.09
N GLY A 82 7.71 -7.27 -4.26
CA GLY A 82 7.63 -8.36 -3.29
C GLY A 82 6.68 -8.10 -2.12
N LEU A 83 5.80 -7.11 -2.22
CA LEU A 83 4.71 -6.91 -1.27
C LEU A 83 3.67 -8.01 -1.43
N GLN A 84 3.10 -8.46 -0.31
CA GLN A 84 1.97 -9.38 -0.33
C GLN A 84 0.74 -8.65 0.18
N ALA A 85 -0.39 -8.83 -0.51
CA ALA A 85 -1.67 -8.26 -0.13
C ALA A 85 -2.08 -8.62 1.31
N SER A 86 -1.76 -9.84 1.76
CA SER A 86 -2.01 -10.32 3.13
C SER A 86 -1.28 -9.53 4.23
N TRP A 87 -0.29 -8.71 3.88
CA TRP A 87 0.40 -7.82 4.83
C TRP A 87 -0.39 -6.54 5.13
N PHE A 88 -1.49 -6.29 4.40
CA PHE A 88 -2.43 -5.19 4.62
C PHE A 88 -3.76 -5.68 5.24
N ASN A 89 -3.68 -6.68 6.12
CA ASN A 89 -4.84 -7.15 6.88
C ASN A 89 -5.23 -6.15 7.99
N ASP A 90 -6.43 -6.33 8.54
CA ASP A 90 -7.02 -5.41 9.52
C ASP A 90 -6.16 -5.20 10.78
N ASP A 91 -5.45 -6.22 11.28
CA ASP A 91 -4.55 -6.07 12.44
C ASP A 91 -3.35 -5.18 12.09
N ALA A 92 -2.71 -5.42 10.93
CA ALA A 92 -1.58 -4.60 10.48
C ALA A 92 -2.00 -3.15 10.21
N LEU A 93 -3.16 -2.95 9.58
CA LEU A 93 -3.70 -1.61 9.33
C LEU A 93 -4.08 -0.89 10.63
N GLY A 94 -4.72 -1.58 11.58
CA GLY A 94 -5.04 -1.02 12.90
C GLY A 94 -3.78 -0.52 13.61
N ARG A 95 -2.71 -1.31 13.62
CA ARG A 95 -1.42 -0.90 14.20
C ARG A 95 -0.82 0.33 13.52
N HIS A 96 -0.89 0.41 12.19
CA HIS A 96 -0.39 1.59 11.47
C HIS A 96 -1.20 2.85 11.80
N LEU A 97 -2.53 2.72 11.89
CA LEU A 97 -3.42 3.83 12.25
C LEU A 97 -3.20 4.31 13.69
N ASP A 98 -3.05 3.38 14.64
CA ASP A 98 -2.72 3.72 16.03
C ASP A 98 -1.40 4.49 16.11
N ARG A 99 -0.38 4.09 15.35
CA ARG A 99 0.93 4.74 15.34
C ARG A 99 0.93 6.11 14.64
N LEU A 100 0.12 6.26 13.59
CA LEU A 100 -0.11 7.56 12.95
C LEU A 100 -0.72 8.53 13.97
N TYR A 101 -1.71 8.06 14.73
CA TYR A 101 -2.33 8.84 15.80
C TYR A 101 -1.32 9.20 16.91
N GLU A 102 -0.48 8.26 17.35
CA GLU A 102 0.59 8.53 18.33
C GLU A 102 1.63 9.54 17.83
N ALA A 103 1.83 9.63 16.51
CA ALA A 103 2.77 10.56 15.89
C ALA A 103 2.17 11.95 15.58
N ASP A 104 0.90 12.18 15.93
CA ASP A 104 0.15 13.43 15.66
C ASP A 104 0.08 13.77 14.15
N ILE A 105 -0.22 12.76 13.34
CA ILE A 105 -0.36 12.83 11.87
C ILE A 105 -1.76 12.43 11.42
#